data_AF-A0A529HWV6-F1
#
_entry.id   AF-A0A529HWV6-F1
#
_cell.length_a   1.000
_cell.length_b   1.000
_cell.length_c   1.000
_cell.angle_alpha   90.00
_cell.angle_beta   90.00
_cell.angle_gamma   90.00
#
_symmetry.space_group_name_H-M   'P 1'
#
loop_
_entity.id
_entity.type
_entity.pdbx_description
1 polymer ?
#
loop_
_entity_poly.entity_id
_entity_poly.type
_entity_poly.pdbx_seq_one_letter_code
_entity_poly.pdbx_strand_id
1 'polypeptide(L)'
;LLLEMASVREIFDLARKAAIALVGIGSIQTPGSSYYDLRPGLDPDRDKLAASGAVGEFLAHLIRDDGTLADYPPNDRLVALAPSELARCRTVMGVASGAEKVGPIRAALRGNYLKSLVVDEETANAVLNNAGSIRNVA
;
A
#
# COMPACT_ATOMS: atom_id res chain seq x y z
N LEU A 1 6.25 -22.41 4.86
CA LEU A 1 5.17 -23.37 5.19
C LEU A 1 3.87 -23.11 4.43
N LEU A 2 3.09 -22.02 4.66
CA LEU A 2 1.84 -21.79 3.88
C LEU A 2 2.07 -21.49 2.39
N LEU A 3 3.00 -20.58 2.07
CA LEU A 3 3.34 -20.22 0.68
C LEU A 3 3.96 -21.37 -0.12
N GLU A 4 4.41 -22.43 0.55
CA GLU A 4 5.02 -23.59 -0.11
C GLU A 4 3.98 -24.64 -0.53
N MET A 5 2.78 -24.60 0.04
CA MET A 5 1.67 -25.49 -0.31
C MET A 5 1.27 -25.29 -1.77
N ALA A 6 1.09 -26.39 -2.51
CA ALA A 6 0.80 -26.35 -3.94
C ALA A 6 -0.43 -25.48 -4.28
N SER A 7 -1.53 -25.66 -3.55
CA SER A 7 -2.76 -24.89 -3.75
C SER A 7 -2.59 -23.38 -3.54
N VAL A 8 -1.79 -22.97 -2.55
CA VAL A 8 -1.48 -21.54 -2.31
C VAL A 8 -0.60 -21.00 -3.42
N ARG A 9 0.43 -21.75 -3.81
CA ARG A 9 1.37 -21.37 -4.86
C ARG A 9 0.65 -21.16 -6.21
N GLU A 10 -0.26 -22.06 -6.58
CA GLU A 10 -1.04 -21.98 -7.81
C GLU A 10 -1.87 -20.69 -7.89
N ILE A 11 -2.51 -20.29 -6.79
CA ILE A 11 -3.28 -19.03 -6.72
C ILE A 11 -2.36 -17.82 -6.87
N PHE A 12 -1.18 -17.83 -6.25
CA PHE A 12 -0.22 -16.74 -6.37
C PHE A 12 0.36 -16.65 -7.78
N ASP A 13 0.63 -17.78 -8.43
CA ASP A 13 1.08 -17.83 -9.83
C ASP A 13 0.02 -17.31 -10.79
N LEU A 14 -1.27 -17.55 -10.51
CA LEU A 14 -2.37 -16.93 -11.24
C LEU A 14 -2.41 -15.42 -11.02
N ALA A 15 -2.30 -14.96 -9.77
CA ALA A 15 -2.34 -13.55 -9.42
C ALA A 15 -1.17 -12.76 -10.08
N ARG A 16 0.04 -13.32 -10.12
CA ARG A 16 1.21 -12.73 -10.82
C ARG A 16 1.01 -12.55 -12.33
N LYS A 17 0.09 -13.30 -12.93
CA LYS A 17 -0.25 -13.21 -14.37
C LYS A 17 -1.41 -12.26 -14.66
N ALA A 18 -1.97 -11.60 -13.64
CA ALA A 18 -3.08 -10.68 -13.82
C ALA A 18 -2.72 -9.57 -14.82
N ALA A 19 -3.58 -9.38 -15.84
CA ALA A 19 -3.43 -8.28 -16.78
C ALA A 19 -3.71 -6.92 -16.10
N ILE A 20 -4.62 -6.92 -15.12
CA ILE A 20 -5.03 -5.75 -14.35
C ILE A 20 -5.08 -6.15 -12.87
N ALA A 21 -4.42 -5.38 -12.02
CA ALA A 21 -4.59 -5.43 -10.57
C ALA A 21 -5.33 -4.16 -10.12
N LEU A 22 -6.47 -4.31 -9.43
CA LEU A 22 -7.20 -3.22 -8.79
C LEU A 22 -6.96 -3.31 -7.28
N VAL A 23 -6.39 -2.27 -6.69
CA VAL A 23 -5.87 -2.30 -5.32
C VAL A 23 -6.25 -1.05 -4.54
N GLY A 24 -6.50 -1.22 -3.25
CA GLY A 24 -6.63 -0.11 -2.31
C GLY A 24 -5.26 0.38 -1.82
N ILE A 25 -5.26 1.55 -1.19
CA ILE A 25 -4.09 2.09 -0.47
C ILE A 25 -4.53 2.42 0.96
N GLY A 26 -3.91 1.75 1.92
CA GLY A 26 -4.28 1.79 3.33
C GLY A 26 -3.58 2.91 4.08
N SER A 27 -4.29 3.51 5.03
CA SER A 27 -3.69 4.40 6.03
C SER A 27 -3.59 3.64 7.33
N ILE A 28 -2.56 3.93 8.12
CA ILE A 28 -2.42 3.38 9.48
C ILE A 28 -2.55 4.47 10.55
N GLN A 29 -2.84 5.70 10.14
CA GLN A 29 -2.84 6.87 11.04
C GLN A 29 -4.07 6.92 11.94
N THR A 30 -5.20 6.39 11.50
CA THR A 30 -6.46 6.43 12.25
C THR A 30 -6.66 5.13 13.05
N PRO A 31 -7.17 5.19 14.30
CA PRO A 31 -7.48 3.99 15.08
C PRO A 31 -8.49 3.05 14.40
N GLY A 32 -9.39 3.60 13.57
CA GLY A 32 -10.38 2.83 12.79
C GLY A 32 -9.87 2.32 11.44
N SER A 33 -8.57 2.30 11.19
CA SER A 33 -8.02 1.70 9.96
C SER A 33 -8.31 0.21 9.90
N SER A 34 -8.78 -0.26 8.75
CA SER A 34 -8.98 -1.68 8.45
C SER A 34 -7.70 -2.52 8.52
N TYR A 35 -6.53 -1.88 8.50
CA TYR A 35 -5.26 -2.59 8.75
C TYR A 35 -5.26 -3.29 10.11
N TYR A 36 -5.85 -2.66 11.13
CA TYR A 36 -5.87 -3.21 12.48
C TYR A 36 -6.82 -4.40 12.62
N ASP A 37 -7.78 -4.56 11.69
CA ASP A 37 -8.66 -5.73 11.62
C ASP A 37 -7.93 -7.01 11.20
N LEU A 38 -6.70 -6.90 10.66
CA LEU A 38 -5.87 -8.06 10.32
C LEU A 38 -5.32 -8.77 11.57
N ARG A 39 -5.41 -8.15 12.75
CA ARG A 39 -4.97 -8.71 14.04
C ARG A 39 -5.97 -8.42 15.16
N PRO A 40 -7.19 -8.97 15.08
CA PRO A 40 -8.22 -8.70 16.07
C PRO A 40 -7.75 -9.19 17.45
N GLY A 41 -7.87 -8.33 18.46
CA GLY A 41 -7.52 -8.62 19.85
C GLY A 41 -6.04 -8.40 20.22
N LEU A 42 -5.21 -7.93 19.30
CA LEU A 42 -3.84 -7.47 19.58
C LEU A 42 -3.80 -5.96 19.41
N ASP A 43 -3.46 -5.23 20.48
CA ASP A 43 -3.12 -3.81 20.32
C ASP A 43 -1.85 -3.74 19.45
N PRO A 44 -1.87 -3.06 18.29
CA PRO A 44 -0.65 -2.80 17.55
C PRO A 44 0.37 -2.19 18.50
N ASP A 45 1.57 -2.75 18.53
CA ASP A 45 2.69 -2.17 19.27
C ASP A 45 3.01 -0.82 18.62
N ARG A 46 2.36 0.24 19.11
CA ARG A 46 2.37 1.59 18.53
C ARG A 46 3.78 2.15 18.50
N ASP A 47 4.60 1.79 19.47
CA ASP A 47 6.00 2.19 19.56
C ASP A 47 6.81 1.53 18.45
N LYS A 48 6.65 0.21 18.21
CA LYS A 48 7.29 -0.45 17.08
C LYS A 48 6.77 0.04 15.73
N LEU A 49 5.47 0.31 15.62
CA LEU A 49 4.88 0.84 14.40
C LEU A 49 5.47 2.23 14.07
N ALA A 50 5.55 3.11 15.06
CA ALA A 50 6.19 4.41 14.93
C ALA A 50 7.68 4.28 14.58
N ALA A 51 8.41 3.40 15.26
CA ALA A 51 9.83 3.15 15.00
C ALA A 51 10.12 2.56 13.61
N SER A 52 9.16 1.85 13.00
CA SER A 52 9.31 1.27 11.67
C SER A 52 9.38 2.31 10.54
N GLY A 53 8.92 3.54 10.80
CA GLY A 53 8.80 4.60 9.79
C GLY A 53 7.67 4.36 8.78
N ALA A 54 6.76 3.42 9.05
CA ALA A 54 5.62 3.16 8.19
C ALA A 54 4.70 4.39 8.12
N VAL A 55 4.29 4.75 6.91
CA VAL A 55 3.36 5.86 6.65
C VAL A 55 2.05 5.38 6.03
N GLY A 56 1.98 4.12 5.59
CA GLY A 56 0.81 3.55 4.96
C GLY A 56 0.91 2.04 4.79
N GLU A 57 -0.10 1.48 4.16
CA GLU A 57 -0.22 0.06 3.86
C GLU A 57 -0.53 -0.16 2.37
N PHE A 58 0.07 -1.19 1.79
CA PHE A 58 -0.20 -1.65 0.44
C PHE A 58 -0.08 -3.18 0.34
N LEU A 59 -1.13 -3.88 -0.07
CA LEU A 59 -1.22 -5.35 -0.08
C LEU A 59 -0.93 -5.99 1.28
N ALA A 60 -1.46 -5.41 2.35
CA ALA A 60 -1.19 -5.69 3.76
C ALA A 60 0.24 -5.41 4.23
N HIS A 61 1.15 -4.97 3.35
CA HIS A 61 2.51 -4.61 3.72
C HIS A 61 2.55 -3.17 4.19
N LEU A 62 3.19 -2.92 5.32
CA LEU A 62 3.51 -1.56 5.73
C LEU A 62 4.65 -1.00 4.89
N ILE A 63 4.49 0.24 4.42
CA ILE A 63 5.43 0.92 3.55
C ILE A 63 5.89 2.25 4.16
N ARG A 64 7.15 2.61 3.91
CA ARG A 64 7.77 3.87 4.30
C ARG A 64 7.50 4.97 3.31
N ASP A 65 7.85 6.21 3.67
CA ASP A 65 7.58 7.38 2.83
C ASP A 65 8.29 7.36 1.46
N ASP A 66 9.41 6.65 1.35
CA ASP A 66 10.16 6.44 0.11
C ASP A 66 9.59 5.30 -0.75
N GLY A 67 8.55 4.64 -0.24
CA GLY A 67 7.91 3.50 -0.87
C GLY A 67 8.64 2.18 -0.67
N THR A 68 9.63 2.08 0.23
CA THR A 68 10.21 0.79 0.63
C THR A 68 9.33 0.09 1.65
N LEU A 69 9.48 -1.24 1.79
CA LEU A 69 8.80 -1.98 2.86
C LEU A 69 9.36 -1.57 4.22
N ALA A 70 8.47 -1.29 5.18
CA ALA A 70 8.88 -1.03 6.56
C ALA A 70 9.52 -2.27 7.19
N ASP A 71 10.57 -2.06 7.99
CA ASP A 71 11.18 -3.09 8.83
C ASP A 71 10.27 -3.31 10.02
N TYR A 72 9.29 -4.17 9.81
CA TYR A 72 8.24 -4.48 10.76
C TYR A 72 7.97 -5.98 10.68
N PRO A 73 8.27 -6.76 11.74
CA PRO A 73 8.22 -8.23 11.67
C PRO A 73 6.91 -8.84 11.17
N PRO A 74 5.74 -8.21 11.35
CA PRO A 74 4.51 -8.61 10.68
C PRO A 74 4.55 -8.69 9.15
N ASN A 75 5.31 -7.83 8.46
CA ASN A 75 5.45 -7.85 7.00
C ASN A 75 6.02 -9.19 6.51
N ASP A 76 6.97 -9.78 7.25
CA ASP A 76 7.64 -11.05 6.87
C ASP A 76 6.75 -12.28 7.03
N ARG A 77 5.57 -12.13 7.63
CA ARG A 77 4.64 -13.23 7.95
C ARG A 77 3.37 -13.19 7.11
N LEU A 78 3.29 -12.28 6.13
CA LEU A 78 2.12 -12.13 5.28
C LEU A 78 2.00 -13.30 4.29
N VAL A 79 0.76 -13.75 4.08
CA VAL A 79 0.38 -14.60 2.94
C VAL A 79 -0.29 -13.69 1.92
N ALA A 80 0.51 -12.85 1.28
CA ALA A 80 0.08 -11.87 0.27
C ALA A 80 1.18 -11.71 -0.78
N LEU A 81 0.82 -11.28 -1.99
CA LEU A 81 1.84 -10.86 -2.95
C LEU A 81 2.60 -9.67 -2.38
N ALA A 82 3.93 -9.69 -2.50
CA ALA A 82 4.73 -8.53 -2.20
C ALA A 82 4.44 -7.42 -3.24
N PRO A 83 4.49 -6.13 -2.85
CA PRO A 83 4.24 -5.01 -3.77
C PRO A 83 5.05 -5.08 -5.06
N SER A 84 6.31 -5.51 -4.99
CA SER A 84 7.20 -5.68 -6.14
C SER A 84 6.73 -6.74 -7.13
N GLU A 85 5.93 -7.72 -6.71
CA GLU A 85 5.44 -8.78 -7.59
C GLU A 85 4.39 -8.29 -8.58
N LEU A 86 3.71 -7.17 -8.27
CA LEU A 86 2.76 -6.53 -9.19
C LEU A 86 3.44 -5.77 -10.34
N ALA A 87 4.76 -5.57 -10.31
CA ALA A 87 5.48 -4.85 -11.37
C ALA A 87 5.28 -5.49 -12.76
N ARG A 88 5.01 -6.80 -12.81
CA ARG A 88 4.75 -7.55 -14.05
C ARG A 88 3.32 -7.38 -14.59
N CYS A 89 2.35 -6.98 -13.76
CA CYS A 89 0.99 -6.75 -14.20
C CYS A 89 0.96 -5.59 -15.20
N ARG A 90 0.28 -5.75 -16.34
CA ARG A 90 0.24 -4.70 -17.38
C ARG A 90 -0.29 -3.38 -16.83
N THR A 91 -1.32 -3.44 -15.98
CA THR A 91 -1.90 -2.29 -15.28
C THR A 91 -2.03 -2.61 -13.79
N VAL A 92 -1.58 -1.69 -12.94
CA VAL A 92 -1.88 -1.69 -11.49
C VAL A 92 -2.61 -0.39 -11.18
N MET A 93 -3.89 -0.50 -10.87
CA MET A 93 -4.78 0.63 -10.62
C MET A 93 -5.02 0.75 -9.11
N GLY A 94 -4.46 1.80 -8.51
CA GLY A 94 -4.76 2.18 -7.14
C GLY A 94 -6.07 2.95 -7.06
N VAL A 95 -6.88 2.70 -6.03
CA VAL A 95 -8.07 3.48 -5.70
C VAL A 95 -8.01 3.89 -4.24
N ALA A 96 -7.97 5.19 -3.98
CA ALA A 96 -7.92 5.74 -2.63
C ALA A 96 -8.42 7.18 -2.60
N SER A 97 -9.03 7.57 -1.49
CA SER A 97 -9.67 8.87 -1.27
C SER A 97 -9.63 9.18 0.22
N GLY A 98 -9.46 10.45 0.59
CA GLY A 98 -9.44 10.93 1.97
C GLY A 98 -8.10 11.52 2.40
N ALA A 99 -8.15 12.50 3.30
CA ALA A 99 -6.97 13.20 3.83
C ALA A 99 -5.96 12.25 4.48
N GLU A 100 -6.45 11.20 5.17
CA GLU A 100 -5.62 10.19 5.81
C GLU A 100 -4.89 9.27 4.80
N LYS A 101 -5.26 9.32 3.51
CA LYS A 101 -4.63 8.56 2.43
C LYS A 101 -3.49 9.30 1.75
N VAL A 102 -3.32 10.60 1.97
CA VAL A 102 -2.32 11.42 1.27
C VAL A 102 -0.90 10.89 1.45
N GLY A 103 -0.50 10.60 2.70
CA GLY A 103 0.81 10.00 3.01
C GLY A 103 1.01 8.62 2.35
N PRO A 104 0.10 7.66 2.58
CA PRO A 104 0.12 6.36 1.91
C PRO A 104 0.17 6.41 0.37
N ILE A 105 -0.62 7.28 -0.26
CA ILE A 105 -0.63 7.45 -1.71
C ILE A 105 0.74 7.91 -2.19
N ARG A 106 1.35 8.91 -1.53
CA ARG A 106 2.70 9.39 -1.88
C ARG A 106 3.74 8.28 -1.76
N ALA A 107 3.69 7.49 -0.69
CA ALA A 107 4.58 6.34 -0.51
C ALA A 107 4.43 5.31 -1.63
N ALA A 108 3.19 4.94 -1.98
CA ALA A 108 2.93 3.98 -3.06
C ALA A 108 3.39 4.50 -4.44
N LEU A 109 3.24 5.80 -4.70
CA LEU A 109 3.73 6.45 -5.92
C LEU A 109 5.27 6.47 -5.97
N ARG A 110 5.95 6.80 -4.87
CA ARG A 110 7.42 6.78 -4.78
C ARG A 110 8.00 5.38 -4.90
N GLY A 111 7.31 4.38 -4.37
CA GLY A 111 7.64 2.96 -4.54
C GLY A 111 7.40 2.43 -5.96
N ASN A 112 6.84 3.24 -6.86
CA ASN A 112 6.51 2.88 -8.24
C ASN A 112 5.64 1.62 -8.33
N TYR A 113 4.72 1.45 -7.37
CA TYR A 113 3.83 0.28 -7.31
C TYR A 113 2.62 0.39 -8.22
N LEU A 114 2.25 1.61 -8.62
CA LEU A 114 1.03 1.91 -9.35
C LEU A 114 1.36 2.35 -10.78
N LYS A 115 0.49 1.99 -11.72
CA LYS A 115 0.53 2.47 -13.12
C LYS A 115 -0.57 3.48 -13.41
N SER A 116 -1.64 3.43 -12.63
CA SER A 116 -2.73 4.40 -12.67
C SER A 116 -3.30 4.57 -11.26
N LEU A 117 -3.87 5.73 -10.99
CA LEU A 117 -4.46 6.06 -9.69
C LEU A 117 -5.81 6.74 -9.91
N VAL A 118 -6.82 6.29 -9.17
CA VAL A 118 -8.14 6.90 -9.08
C VAL A 118 -8.29 7.51 -7.69
N VAL A 119 -8.50 8.83 -7.63
CA VAL A 119 -8.71 9.61 -6.40
C VAL A 119 -9.77 10.68 -6.63
N ASP A 120 -10.30 11.26 -5.55
CA ASP A 120 -11.07 12.51 -5.62
C ASP A 120 -10.15 13.74 -5.77
N GLU A 121 -10.75 14.87 -6.16
CA GLU A 121 -10.05 16.14 -6.40
C GLU A 121 -9.30 16.68 -5.17
N GLU A 122 -9.90 16.61 -3.98
CA GLU A 122 -9.31 17.13 -2.75
C GLU A 122 -8.02 16.36 -2.39
N THR A 123 -8.10 15.03 -2.45
CA THR A 123 -6.99 14.12 -2.22
C THR A 123 -5.91 14.30 -3.28
N ALA A 124 -6.28 14.44 -4.56
CA ALA A 124 -5.32 14.73 -5.64
C ALA A 124 -4.53 16.00 -5.35
N ASN A 125 -5.21 17.10 -5.05
CA ASN A 125 -4.58 18.38 -4.75
C ASN A 125 -3.66 18.27 -3.54
N ALA A 126 -4.09 17.59 -2.47
CA ALA A 126 -3.24 17.37 -1.29
C ALA A 126 -2.01 16.48 -1.59
N VAL A 127 -2.12 15.50 -2.49
CA VAL A 127 -1.01 14.67 -2.98
C VAL A 127 -0.07 15.47 -3.90
N LEU A 128 -0.52 16.54 -4.52
CA LEU A 128 0.31 17.41 -5.35
C LEU A 128 0.99 18.54 -4.55
N ASN A 129 0.34 19.07 -3.51
CA ASN A 129 0.75 20.29 -2.78
C ASN A 129 2.06 20.23 -1.95
N ASN A 130 2.89 19.18 -2.07
CA ASN A 130 4.28 19.14 -1.59
C ASN A 130 5.30 18.88 -2.73
N ALA A 131 4.85 18.82 -3.98
CA ALA A 131 5.71 18.91 -5.16
C ALA A 131 5.64 20.38 -5.61
N GLY A 132 6.78 21.08 -5.61
CA GLY A 132 6.85 22.51 -5.88
C GLY A 132 6.00 22.94 -7.09
N SER A 133 5.26 24.05 -6.91
CA SER A 133 4.54 24.84 -7.92
C SER A 133 4.16 24.09 -9.21
N ILE A 134 2.95 23.53 -9.23
CA ILE A 134 2.33 23.14 -10.50
C ILE A 134 1.80 24.40 -11.16
N ARG A 135 2.33 24.73 -12.34
CA ARG A 135 1.73 25.71 -13.25
C ARG A 135 0.37 25.17 -13.65
N ASN A 136 -0.69 25.87 -13.24
CA ASN A 136 -2.02 25.68 -13.81
C ASN A 136 -1.94 25.85 -15.34
N VAL A 137 -2.34 24.82 -16.08
CA VAL A 137 -2.62 24.91 -17.50
C VAL A 137 -4.15 24.97 -17.61
N ALA A 138 -4.68 26.15 -17.32
CA ALA A 138 -6.01 26.57 -17.73
C ALA A 138 -5.86 27.58 -18.87
#